data_AF-A3DNV0-F1
#
_entry.id   AF-A3DNV0-F1
#
_cell.length_a   1.000
_cell.length_b   1.000
_cell.length_c   1.000
_cell.angle_alpha   90.00
_cell.angle_beta   90.00
_cell.angle_gamma   90.00
#
_symmetry.space_group_name_H-M   'P 1'
#
loop_
_entity.id
_entity.type
_entity.pdbx_description
1 polymer ?
#
loop_
_entity_poly.entity_id
_entity_poly.type
_entity_poly.pdbx_seq_one_letter_code
_entity_poly.pdbx_strand_id
1 'polypeptide(L)'
;MARGKREKTSEVKEGSETPKISIASQIDLTPELMKRFERELKRGSFNVLTPYTLAQAYSIRISVAKKLLREAAKRGLIILYSGGRTPIYIKAPAQ
;
A
#
# COMPACT_ATOMS: atom_id res chain seq x y z
N MET A 1 -6.07 -58.10 13.39
CA MET A 1 -5.50 -56.96 12.63
C MET A 1 -6.65 -56.17 12.01
N ALA A 2 -6.99 -55.00 12.54
CA ALA A 2 -8.00 -54.12 11.96
C ALA A 2 -7.48 -52.68 12.04
N ARG A 3 -7.14 -52.11 10.89
CA ARG A 3 -6.66 -50.73 10.73
C ARG A 3 -7.88 -49.79 10.66
N GLY A 4 -8.31 -49.29 11.81
CA GLY A 4 -9.26 -48.18 11.90
C GLY A 4 -8.60 -46.87 11.47
N LYS A 5 -9.10 -46.28 10.38
CA LYS A 5 -8.70 -44.98 9.84
C LYS A 5 -8.85 -43.90 10.93
N ARG A 6 -7.75 -43.19 11.23
CA ARG A 6 -7.74 -41.94 12.00
C ARG A 6 -8.37 -40.83 11.17
N GLU A 7 -9.54 -40.37 11.58
CA GLU A 7 -10.16 -39.15 11.07
C GLU A 7 -9.32 -37.95 11.52
N LYS A 8 -8.76 -37.23 10.53
CA LYS A 8 -8.13 -35.92 10.70
C LYS A 8 -9.24 -34.87 10.74
N THR A 9 -9.74 -34.55 11.93
CA THR A 9 -10.47 -33.31 12.16
C THR A 9 -9.44 -32.19 12.17
N SER A 10 -9.32 -31.52 11.03
CA SER A 10 -8.54 -30.29 10.89
C SER A 10 -9.47 -29.16 11.31
N GLU A 11 -9.36 -28.73 12.56
CA GLU A 11 -10.09 -27.59 13.10
C GLU A 11 -9.65 -26.32 12.37
N VAL A 12 -10.48 -25.91 11.41
CA VAL A 12 -10.41 -24.62 10.73
C VAL A 12 -10.81 -23.56 11.75
N LYS A 13 -9.83 -22.85 12.31
CA LYS A 13 -10.09 -21.71 13.19
C LYS A 13 -10.71 -20.57 12.39
N GLU A 14 -12.02 -20.47 12.60
CA GLU A 14 -12.92 -19.32 12.50
C GLU A 14 -12.23 -18.00 12.14
N GLY A 15 -12.43 -17.60 10.89
CA GLY A 15 -12.17 -16.23 10.44
C GLY A 15 -13.15 -15.30 11.13
N SER A 16 -12.66 -14.53 12.08
CA SER A 16 -13.34 -13.38 12.67
C SER A 16 -13.87 -12.47 11.56
N GLU A 17 -15.18 -12.44 11.41
CA GLU A 17 -15.94 -11.62 10.47
C GLU A 17 -15.87 -10.15 10.91
N THR A 18 -14.76 -9.48 10.61
CA THR A 18 -14.73 -8.01 10.63
C THR A 18 -15.65 -7.51 9.52
N PRO A 19 -16.59 -6.59 9.78
CA PRO A 19 -17.47 -6.07 8.75
C PRO A 19 -16.62 -5.43 7.66
N LYS A 20 -16.53 -6.10 6.50
CA LYS A 20 -15.93 -5.55 5.29
C LYS A 20 -16.87 -4.46 4.78
N ILE A 21 -16.75 -3.27 5.37
CA ILE A 21 -17.24 -2.03 4.78
C ILE A 21 -16.50 -1.92 3.44
N SER A 22 -17.17 -2.42 2.40
CA SER A 22 -16.69 -2.45 1.04
C SER A 22 -16.92 -1.08 0.42
N ILE A 23 -16.31 -0.05 1.00
CA ILE A 23 -16.07 1.24 0.35
C ILE A 23 -14.71 1.13 -0.35
N ALA A 24 -14.54 0.04 -1.11
CA ALA A 24 -13.44 -0.07 -2.07
C ALA A 24 -13.82 0.81 -3.26
N SER A 25 -13.84 2.12 -3.05
CA SER A 25 -13.80 3.11 -4.10
C SER A 25 -12.63 2.70 -5.01
N GLN A 26 -12.96 2.35 -6.25
CA GLN A 26 -11.99 2.17 -7.33
C GLN A 26 -11.35 3.53 -7.61
N ILE A 27 -10.50 3.98 -6.71
CA ILE A 27 -9.66 5.15 -6.95
C ILE A 27 -8.49 4.63 -7.77
N ASP A 28 -8.66 4.69 -9.08
CA ASP A 28 -7.56 4.52 -10.03
C ASP A 28 -6.54 5.64 -9.89
N LEU A 29 -5.37 5.47 -10.52
CA LEU A 29 -4.34 6.50 -10.57
C LEU A 29 -4.83 7.68 -11.41
N THR A 30 -5.58 8.60 -10.80
CA THR A 30 -6.06 9.80 -11.47
C THR A 30 -4.99 10.90 -11.46
N PRO A 31 -4.96 11.78 -12.48
CA PRO A 31 -4.05 12.92 -12.51
C PRO A 31 -4.26 13.88 -11.32
N GLU A 32 -5.48 13.92 -10.77
CA GLU A 32 -5.80 14.71 -9.57
C GLU A 32 -5.11 14.18 -8.32
N LEU A 33 -5.01 12.85 -8.17
CA LEU A 33 -4.32 12.20 -7.06
C LEU A 33 -2.83 12.54 -7.10
N MET A 34 -2.22 12.54 -8.29
CA MET A 34 -0.84 12.95 -8.48
C MET A 34 -0.61 14.42 -8.12
N LYS A 35 -1.49 15.33 -8.56
CA LYS A 35 -1.42 16.75 -8.18
C LYS A 35 -1.58 16.97 -6.67
N ARG A 36 -2.47 16.23 -6.01
CA ARG A 36 -2.63 16.26 -4.54
C ARG A 36 -1.34 15.80 -3.86
N PHE A 37 -0.76 14.70 -4.33
CA PHE A 37 0.48 14.15 -3.82
C PHE A 37 1.64 15.12 -3.96
N GLU A 38 1.79 15.76 -5.12
CA GLU A 38 2.81 16.80 -5.35
C GLU A 38 2.69 17.99 -4.38
N ARG A 39 1.46 18.44 -4.08
CA ARG A 39 1.24 19.52 -3.10
C ARG A 39 1.63 19.11 -1.68
N GLU A 40 1.25 17.91 -1.27
CA GLU A 40 1.58 17.38 0.07
C GLU A 40 3.10 17.14 0.23
N LEU A 41 3.77 16.66 -0.82
CA LEU A 41 5.23 16.55 -0.90
C LEU A 41 5.92 17.90 -0.72
N LYS A 42 5.41 18.96 -1.37
CA LYS A 42 5.93 20.32 -1.23
C LYS A 42 5.70 20.87 0.17
N ARG A 43 4.54 20.58 0.76
CA ARG A 43 4.18 21.00 2.12
C ARG A 43 5.05 20.33 3.20
N GLY A 44 5.72 19.23 2.86
CA GLY A 44 6.56 18.48 3.81
C GLY A 44 5.75 17.58 4.74
N SER A 45 4.51 17.24 4.38
CA SER A 45 3.65 16.37 5.19
C SER A 45 4.23 14.96 5.36
N PHE A 46 5.13 14.53 4.48
CA PHE A 46 5.70 13.19 4.47
C PHE A 46 7.23 13.22 4.38
N ASN A 47 7.91 12.88 5.48
CA ASN A 47 9.36 12.64 5.49
C ASN A 47 9.71 11.25 4.93
N VAL A 48 8.86 10.26 5.20
CA VAL A 48 9.04 8.86 4.75
C VAL A 48 7.79 8.41 4.03
N LEU A 49 7.97 7.93 2.80
CA LEU A 49 6.90 7.53 1.90
C LEU A 49 6.96 6.02 1.69
N THR A 50 5.91 5.33 2.12
CA THR A 50 5.76 3.89 1.90
C THR A 50 4.44 3.63 1.17
N PRO A 51 4.30 2.48 0.49
CA PRO A 51 3.03 2.12 -0.12
C PRO A 51 1.88 2.08 0.87
N TYR A 52 2.14 1.68 2.12
CA TYR A 52 1.11 1.59 3.16
C TYR A 52 0.66 2.97 3.63
N THR A 53 1.60 3.88 3.89
CA THR A 53 1.25 5.24 4.34
C THR A 53 0.42 5.98 3.30
N LEU A 54 0.72 5.81 2.01
CA LEU A 54 -0.09 6.40 0.93
C LEU A 54 -1.43 5.71 0.73
N ALA A 55 -1.48 4.38 0.86
CA ALA A 55 -2.74 3.65 0.80
C ALA A 55 -3.71 4.13 1.89
N GLN A 56 -3.22 4.37 3.11
CA GLN A 56 -4.01 4.89 4.21
C GLN A 56 -4.39 6.37 4.01
N ALA A 57 -3.43 7.23 3.65
CA ALA A 57 -3.66 8.67 3.53
C ALA A 57 -4.65 9.02 2.40
N TYR A 58 -4.62 8.29 1.30
CA TYR A 58 -5.48 8.52 0.14
C TYR A 58 -6.64 7.52 0.02
N SER A 59 -6.79 6.60 0.99
CA SER A 59 -7.76 5.49 0.94
C SER A 59 -7.73 4.72 -0.39
N ILE A 60 -6.52 4.49 -0.92
CA ILE A 60 -6.30 3.81 -2.20
C ILE A 60 -5.76 2.39 -1.98
N ARG A 61 -5.94 1.52 -2.99
CA ARG A 61 -5.35 0.18 -2.95
C ARG A 61 -3.83 0.27 -2.93
N ILE A 62 -3.18 -0.65 -2.20
CA ILE A 62 -1.70 -0.76 -2.13
C ILE A 62 -1.07 -0.84 -3.53
N SER A 63 -1.72 -1.54 -4.47
CA SER A 63 -1.26 -1.61 -5.86
C SER A 63 -1.22 -0.24 -6.54
N VAL A 64 -2.21 0.63 -6.28
CA VAL A 64 -2.26 2.00 -6.83
C VAL A 64 -1.22 2.87 -6.13
N ALA A 65 -1.07 2.76 -4.81
CA ALA A 65 -0.02 3.46 -4.07
C ALA A 65 1.40 3.11 -4.57
N LYS A 66 1.66 1.83 -4.87
CA LYS A 66 2.92 1.39 -5.50
C LYS A 66 3.13 2.01 -6.88
N LYS A 67 2.08 2.09 -7.71
CA LYS A 67 2.14 2.75 -9.03
C LYS A 67 2.44 4.24 -8.87
N LEU A 68 1.75 4.92 -7.96
CA LEU A 68 1.95 6.34 -7.66
C LEU A 68 3.39 6.64 -7.25
N LEU A 69 3.94 5.88 -6.31
CA LEU A 69 5.34 6.04 -5.87
C LEU A 69 6.32 5.83 -7.02
N ARG A 70 6.13 4.80 -7.83
CA ARG A 70 7.00 4.54 -8.99
C ARG A 70 6.94 5.69 -9.98
N GLU A 71 5.76 6.24 -10.23
CA GLU A 71 5.60 7.34 -11.17
C GLU A 71 6.15 8.66 -10.63
N ALA A 72 5.96 8.94 -9.35
CA ALA A 72 6.59 10.07 -8.68
C ALA A 72 8.12 9.97 -8.67
N ALA A 73 8.66 8.75 -8.48
CA ALA A 73 10.10 8.51 -8.56
C ALA A 73 10.63 8.74 -9.98
N LYS A 74 9.90 8.30 -11.01
CA LYS A 74 10.25 8.59 -12.42
C LYS A 74 10.28 10.08 -12.73
N ARG A 75 9.41 10.87 -12.09
CA ARG A 75 9.37 12.33 -12.23
C ARG A 75 10.42 13.06 -11.39
N GLY A 76 11.24 12.33 -10.61
CA GLY A 76 12.28 12.92 -9.75
C GLY A 76 11.75 13.61 -8.49
N LEU A 77 10.48 13.42 -8.13
CA LEU A 77 9.88 14.03 -6.94
C LEU A 77 10.32 13.33 -5.64
N ILE A 78 10.58 12.04 -5.74
CA ILE A 78 10.97 11.18 -4.63
C ILE A 78 12.10 10.25 -5.08
N ILE A 79 12.94 9.85 -4.14
CA ILE A 79 14.04 8.92 -4.38
C ILE A 79 13.80 7.64 -3.58
N LEU A 80 14.16 6.50 -4.18
CA LEU A 80 14.12 5.23 -3.48
C LEU A 80 15.26 5.20 -2.45
N TYR A 81 14.91 5.11 -1.18
CA TYR A 81 15.87 4.96 -0.10
C TYR A 81 16.19 3.48 0.15
N SER A 82 15.18 2.60 0.14
CA SER A 82 15.35 1.16 0.35
C SER A 82 14.41 0.33 -0.52
N GLY A 83 14.98 -0.66 -1.22
CA GLY A 83 14.32 -1.47 -2.25
C GLY A 83 13.79 -2.85 -1.80
N GLY A 84 13.38 -3.01 -0.55
CA GLY A 84 12.90 -4.30 -0.01
C GLY A 84 11.47 -4.68 -0.41
N ARG A 85 10.88 -5.65 0.32
CA ARG A 85 9.45 -6.05 0.19
C ARG A 85 8.49 -4.85 0.33
N THR A 86 8.87 -3.91 1.18
CA THR A 86 8.17 -2.64 1.40
C THR A 86 9.11 -1.53 0.94
N PRO A 87 9.00 -1.05 -0.30
CA PRO A 87 9.91 -0.02 -0.80
C PRO A 87 9.69 1.28 -0.03
N ILE A 88 10.78 1.87 0.43
CA ILE A 88 10.79 3.12 1.18
C ILE A 88 11.32 4.21 0.26
N TYR A 89 10.52 5.24 0.09
CA TYR A 89 10.88 6.43 -0.64
C TYR A 89 11.03 7.60 0.33
N ILE A 90 11.91 8.53 -0.02
CA ILE A 90 12.06 9.80 0.68
C ILE A 90 11.88 10.93 -0.33
N LYS A 91 11.53 12.12 0.18
CA LYS A 91 11.48 13.32 -0.65
C LYS A 91 12.86 13.52 -1.31
N ALA A 92 12.88 13.82 -2.60
CA ALA A 92 14.13 14.16 -3.26
C ALA A 92 14.71 15.41 -2.59
N PRO A 93 16.00 15.43 -2.21
CA PRO A 93 16.64 16.65 -1.74
C PRO A 93 16.45 17.69 -2.85
N ALA A 94 15.88 18.85 -2.50
CA ALA A 94 15.77 19.96 -3.44
C ALA A 94 17.20 20.29 -3.90
N GLN A 95 17.46 20.04 -5.18
CA GLN A 95 18.73 20.35 -5.81
C GLN A 95 18.70 21.77 -6.34
#